data_AF-A0A2M8Q7T7-F1
#
_entry.id   AF-A0A2M8Q7T7-F1
#
_cell.length_a   1.000
_cell.length_b   1.000
_cell.length_c   1.000
_cell.angle_alpha   90.00
_cell.angle_beta   90.00
_cell.angle_gamma   90.00
#
_symmetry.space_group_name_H-M   'P 1'
#
loop_
_entity.id
_entity.type
_entity.pdbx_description
1 polymer ?
#
loop_
_entity_poly.entity_id
_entity_poly.type
_entity_poly.pdbx_seq_one_letter_code
_entity_poly.pdbx_strand_id
1 'polypeptide(L)'
;SPMKGSTYVAKLAELGARLSYSRPGVSDDNAYAEALFRTCKYRPEFPGAFASLDAARQWALRFARWYNHEHKHRNLKFVSPAERHRGADSAIFARRTALYEQARAKHPARWSRGIRNWSLPAEVWLNRPAEENALREAA
;
A
#
# COMPACT_ATOMS: atom_id res chain seq x y z
N SER A 1 24.32 5.50 13.90
CA SER A 1 23.24 4.88 13.08
C SER A 1 23.43 5.29 11.64
N PRO A 2 23.44 4.35 10.67
CA PRO A 2 23.67 4.66 9.25
C PRO A 2 22.67 5.68 8.67
N MET A 3 21.42 5.72 9.18
CA MET A 3 20.40 6.69 8.76
C MET A 3 20.60 8.12 9.31
N LYS A 4 21.66 8.36 10.10
CA LYS A 4 22.03 9.68 10.65
C LYS A 4 23.44 10.13 10.24
N GLY A 5 24.08 9.43 9.30
CA GLY A 5 25.42 9.78 8.85
C GLY A 5 25.44 11.13 8.12
N SER A 6 26.44 11.97 8.38
CA SER A 6 26.58 13.31 7.79
C SER A 6 26.55 13.29 6.26
N THR A 7 27.23 12.32 5.64
CA THR A 7 27.27 12.14 4.18
C THR A 7 25.88 11.81 3.60
N TYR A 8 25.10 10.98 4.30
CA TYR A 8 23.74 10.62 3.90
C TYR A 8 22.80 11.82 3.98
N VAL A 9 22.85 12.57 5.08
CA VAL A 9 22.04 13.79 5.28
C VAL A 9 22.37 14.85 4.24
N ALA A 10 23.66 15.09 3.97
CA ALA A 10 24.09 16.04 2.96
C ALA A 10 23.58 15.65 1.56
N LYS A 11 23.64 14.35 1.20
CA LYS A 11 23.16 13.90 -0.11
C LYS A 11 21.65 14.05 -0.27
N LEU A 12 20.88 13.78 0.79
CA LEU A 12 19.43 13.98 0.72
C LEU A 12 19.06 15.45 0.59
N ALA A 13 19.77 16.34 1.29
CA ALA A 13 19.59 17.78 1.15
C ALA A 13 19.91 18.24 -0.29
N GLU A 14 21.00 17.75 -0.89
CA GLU A 14 21.36 18.01 -2.29
C GLU A 14 20.25 17.54 -3.26
N LEU A 15 19.63 16.39 -2.99
CA LEU A 15 18.52 15.85 -3.78
C LEU A 15 17.16 16.53 -3.49
N GLY A 16 17.12 17.52 -2.60
CA GLY A 16 15.88 18.19 -2.17
C GLY A 16 14.95 17.31 -1.33
N ALA A 17 15.44 16.18 -0.81
CA ALA A 17 14.66 15.24 -0.02
C ALA A 17 14.69 15.64 1.47
N ARG A 18 13.52 15.93 2.04
CA ARG A 18 13.38 16.23 3.46
C ARG A 18 13.38 14.95 4.29
N LEU A 19 14.21 14.92 5.31
CA LEU A 19 14.23 13.84 6.29
C LEU A 19 13.07 13.95 7.28
N SER A 20 12.39 12.83 7.50
CA SER A 20 11.41 12.64 8.56
C SER A 20 11.76 11.37 9.32
N TYR A 21 11.71 11.42 10.65
CA TYR A 21 12.04 10.29 11.51
C TYR A 21 10.86 9.94 12.40
N SER A 22 10.60 8.64 12.54
CA SER A 22 9.65 8.12 13.53
C SER A 22 10.09 8.49 14.94
N ARG A 23 9.12 8.63 15.85
CA ARG A 23 9.41 8.84 17.27
C ARG A 23 10.16 7.63 17.84
N PRO A 24 11.12 7.84 18.77
CA PRO A 24 11.84 6.74 19.39
C PRO A 24 10.88 5.74 20.05
N GLY A 25 10.98 4.47 19.68
CA GLY A 25 10.19 3.39 20.28
C GLY A 25 8.74 3.26 19.81
N VAL A 26 8.30 4.00 18.78
CA VAL A 26 6.91 3.94 18.29
C VAL A 26 6.82 3.18 16.98
N SER A 27 6.42 1.91 17.04
CA SER A 27 6.26 1.04 15.85
C SER A 27 5.18 1.53 14.87
N ASP A 28 4.17 2.20 15.39
CA ASP A 28 3.00 2.63 14.61
C ASP A 28 3.33 3.77 13.63
N ASP A 29 4.42 4.49 13.86
CA ASP A 29 4.92 5.53 12.94
C ASP A 29 5.45 4.94 11.61
N ASN A 30 5.49 3.60 11.46
CA ASN A 30 5.90 2.93 10.22
C ASN A 30 5.03 1.72 9.83
N ALA A 31 3.74 1.71 10.21
CA ALA A 31 2.88 0.53 10.00
C ALA A 31 2.80 0.06 8.53
N TYR A 32 2.96 0.95 7.55
CA TYR A 32 3.00 0.57 6.13
C TYR A 32 4.22 -0.28 5.77
N ALA A 33 5.41 0.09 6.24
CA ALA A 33 6.60 -0.73 5.99
C ALA A 33 6.53 -2.06 6.76
N GLU A 34 6.00 -2.04 7.99
CA GLU A 34 5.78 -3.29 8.75
C GLU A 34 4.82 -4.24 8.04
N ALA A 35 3.72 -3.72 7.48
CA ALA A 35 2.81 -4.51 6.66
C ALA A 35 3.48 -5.08 5.40
N LEU A 36 4.37 -4.32 4.76
CA LEU A 36 5.19 -4.79 3.64
C LEU A 36 6.13 -5.92 4.08
N PHE A 37 6.86 -5.75 5.18
CA PHE A 37 7.78 -6.77 5.69
C PHE A 37 7.06 -8.03 6.14
N ARG A 38 5.88 -7.89 6.77
CA ARG A 38 5.02 -9.03 7.06
C ARG A 38 4.61 -9.75 5.78
N THR A 39 4.17 -9.04 4.75
CA THR A 39 3.82 -9.66 3.46
C THR A 39 5.02 -10.39 2.85
N CYS A 40 6.21 -9.79 2.94
CA CYS A 40 7.48 -10.37 2.49
C CYS A 40 7.80 -11.71 3.18
N LYS A 41 7.73 -11.74 4.52
CA LYS A 41 8.11 -12.90 5.34
C LYS A 41 7.08 -14.03 5.34
N TYR A 42 5.79 -13.70 5.27
CA TYR A 42 4.70 -14.69 5.36
C TYR A 42 4.30 -15.26 3.99
N ARG A 43 4.98 -14.86 2.91
CA ARG A 43 4.76 -15.48 1.60
C ARG A 43 5.30 -16.91 1.59
N PRO A 44 4.58 -17.87 0.95
CA PRO A 44 5.03 -19.26 0.87
C PRO A 44 6.42 -19.43 0.23
N GLU A 45 6.80 -18.55 -0.70
CA GLU A 45 8.08 -18.57 -1.40
C GLU A 45 9.25 -17.99 -0.58
N PHE A 46 9.01 -17.43 0.61
CA PHE A 46 10.08 -16.89 1.43
C PHE A 46 10.90 -18.04 2.05
N PRO A 47 12.21 -18.15 1.77
CA PRO A 47 12.98 -19.33 2.14
C PRO A 47 13.44 -19.35 3.62
N GLY A 48 13.13 -18.31 4.40
CA GLY A 48 13.61 -18.15 5.78
C GLY A 48 15.08 -17.71 5.87
N ALA A 49 15.96 -18.38 5.13
CA ALA A 49 17.37 -18.02 4.94
C ALA A 49 17.78 -18.16 3.47
N PHE A 50 18.82 -17.44 3.06
CA PHE A 50 19.34 -17.47 1.69
C PHE A 50 20.71 -18.14 1.64
N ALA A 51 20.93 -18.98 0.63
CA ALA A 51 22.21 -19.68 0.44
C ALA A 51 23.35 -18.75 0.01
N SER A 52 23.05 -17.60 -0.60
CA SER A 52 24.03 -16.60 -1.00
C SER A 52 23.41 -15.22 -1.11
N LEU A 53 24.27 -14.18 -1.17
CA LEU A 53 23.84 -12.81 -1.42
C LEU A 53 23.13 -12.66 -2.78
N ASP A 54 23.59 -13.40 -3.79
CA ASP A 54 22.97 -13.39 -5.11
C ASP A 54 21.56 -13.98 -5.08
N ALA A 55 21.38 -15.12 -4.41
CA ALA A 55 20.06 -15.72 -4.20
C ALA A 55 19.10 -14.77 -3.47
N ALA A 56 19.59 -14.06 -2.45
CA ALA A 56 18.81 -13.05 -1.73
C ALA A 56 18.38 -11.90 -2.64
N ARG A 57 19.29 -11.36 -3.46
CA ARG A 57 19.01 -10.27 -4.41
C ARG A 57 17.98 -10.69 -5.45
N GLN A 58 18.17 -11.86 -6.07
CA GLN A 58 17.23 -12.36 -7.07
C GLN A 58 15.84 -12.56 -6.48
N TRP A 59 15.75 -13.14 -5.29
CA TRP A 59 14.48 -13.32 -4.60
C TRP A 59 13.82 -11.98 -4.27
N ALA A 60 14.57 -11.01 -3.74
CA ALA A 60 14.05 -9.68 -3.42
C ALA A 60 13.52 -8.93 -4.65
N LEU A 61 14.21 -9.02 -5.79
CA LEU A 61 13.76 -8.43 -7.05
C LEU A 61 12.47 -9.08 -7.56
N ARG A 62 12.38 -10.42 -7.51
CA ARG A 62 11.13 -11.13 -7.84
C ARG A 62 10.00 -10.72 -6.90
N PHE A 63 10.28 -10.61 -5.60
CA PHE A 63 9.30 -10.16 -4.63
C PHE A 63 8.79 -8.75 -4.94
N ALA A 64 9.68 -7.79 -5.20
CA ALA A 64 9.31 -6.42 -5.51
C ALA A 64 8.46 -6.33 -6.78
N ARG A 65 8.81 -7.09 -7.83
CA ARG A 65 8.04 -7.13 -9.08
C ARG A 65 6.64 -7.68 -8.85
N TRP A 66 6.55 -8.83 -8.19
CA TRP A 66 5.27 -9.46 -7.86
C TRP A 66 4.39 -8.54 -7.00
N TYR A 67 4.95 -7.97 -5.93
CA TYR A 67 4.21 -7.11 -4.99
C TYR A 67 3.64 -5.88 -5.72
N ASN A 68 4.44 -5.23 -6.56
CA ASN A 68 4.05 -3.99 -7.20
C ASN A 68 3.15 -4.18 -8.43
N HIS A 69 3.30 -5.26 -9.19
CA HIS A 69 2.64 -5.40 -10.50
C HIS A 69 1.58 -6.50 -10.56
N GLU A 70 1.71 -7.54 -9.75
CA GLU A 70 0.87 -8.74 -9.86
C GLU A 70 -0.09 -8.85 -8.68
N HIS A 71 0.40 -8.64 -7.46
CA HIS A 71 -0.38 -8.79 -6.24
C HIS A 71 -1.46 -7.70 -6.12
N LYS A 72 -2.74 -8.11 -6.09
CA LYS A 72 -3.88 -7.21 -5.93
C LYS A 72 -4.23 -7.10 -4.45
N HIS A 73 -4.05 -5.91 -3.87
CA HIS A 73 -4.25 -5.71 -2.43
C HIS A 73 -5.72 -5.47 -2.11
N ARG A 74 -6.26 -6.21 -1.14
CA ARG A 74 -7.64 -6.02 -0.66
C ARG A 74 -7.93 -4.57 -0.25
N ASN A 75 -6.97 -3.94 0.46
CA ASN A 75 -7.11 -2.57 0.95
C ASN A 75 -6.99 -1.52 -0.17
N LEU A 76 -6.39 -1.88 -1.31
CA LEU A 76 -6.42 -1.09 -2.54
C LEU A 76 -7.59 -1.50 -3.44
N LYS A 77 -8.67 -2.05 -2.88
CA LYS A 77 -9.83 -2.54 -3.65
C LYS A 77 -9.42 -3.47 -4.81
N PHE A 78 -8.44 -4.34 -4.57
CA PHE A 78 -7.91 -5.29 -5.55
C PHE A 78 -7.33 -4.65 -6.82
N VAL A 79 -6.65 -3.53 -6.69
CA VAL A 79 -5.61 -3.13 -7.65
C VAL A 79 -4.22 -3.38 -7.07
N SER A 80 -3.23 -3.45 -7.95
CA SER A 80 -1.81 -3.50 -7.60
C SER A 80 -1.29 -2.11 -7.24
N PRO A 81 -0.19 -2.01 -6.47
CA PRO A 81 0.45 -0.73 -6.16
C PRO A 81 0.82 0.05 -7.43
N ALA A 82 1.32 -0.62 -8.47
CA ALA A 82 1.68 0.04 -9.72
C ALA A 82 0.47 0.59 -10.49
N GLU A 83 -0.67 -0.13 -10.51
CA GLU A 83 -1.90 0.40 -11.11
C GLU A 83 -2.39 1.64 -10.38
N ARG A 84 -2.38 1.62 -9.04
CA ARG A 84 -2.74 2.80 -8.24
C ARG A 84 -1.78 3.96 -8.47
N HIS A 85 -0.48 3.68 -8.48
CA HIS A 85 0.56 4.69 -8.66
C HIS A 85 0.45 5.41 -10.01
N ARG A 86 0.07 4.69 -11.07
CA ARG A 86 -0.12 5.25 -12.41
C ARG A 86 -1.53 5.82 -12.65
N GLY A 87 -2.41 5.82 -11.64
CA GLY A 87 -3.80 6.29 -11.77
C GLY A 87 -4.71 5.41 -12.63
N ALA A 88 -4.32 4.16 -12.92
CA ALA A 88 -5.13 3.23 -13.71
C ALA A 88 -6.34 2.70 -12.95
N ASP A 89 -6.36 2.87 -11.63
CA ASP A 89 -7.39 2.39 -10.72
C ASP A 89 -8.76 3.00 -11.01
N SER A 90 -8.85 4.29 -11.36
CA SER A 90 -10.12 4.95 -11.72
C SER A 90 -10.86 4.22 -12.84
N ALA A 91 -10.17 3.89 -13.93
CA ALA A 91 -10.76 3.16 -15.05
C ALA A 91 -11.13 1.71 -14.68
N ILE A 92 -10.32 1.07 -13.84
CA ILE A 92 -10.61 -0.29 -13.32
C ILE A 92 -11.88 -0.26 -12.47
N PHE A 93 -12.01 0.71 -11.58
CA PHE A 93 -13.16 0.87 -10.69
C PHE A 93 -14.44 1.17 -11.46
N ALA A 94 -14.40 2.07 -12.45
CA ALA A 94 -15.54 2.34 -13.31
C ALA A 94 -16.06 1.08 -14.02
N ARG A 95 -15.15 0.27 -14.60
CA ARG A 95 -15.52 -1.01 -15.25
C ARG A 95 -16.14 -2.00 -14.26
N ARG A 96 -15.57 -2.11 -13.05
CA ARG A 96 -16.11 -3.01 -12.01
C ARG A 96 -17.48 -2.57 -11.52
N THR A 97 -17.70 -1.28 -11.33
CA THR A 97 -19.01 -0.71 -10.98
C THR A 97 -20.04 -1.08 -12.03
N ALA A 98 -19.76 -0.82 -13.32
CA ALA A 98 -20.67 -1.15 -14.41
C ALA A 98 -21.00 -2.64 -14.46
N LEU A 99 -20.00 -3.52 -14.33
CA LEU A 99 -20.19 -4.97 -14.30
C LEU A 99 -21.09 -5.41 -13.14
N TYR A 100 -20.87 -4.84 -11.95
CA TYR A 100 -21.64 -5.17 -10.75
C TYR A 100 -23.09 -4.70 -10.88
N GLU A 101 -23.34 -3.50 -11.41
CA GLU A 101 -24.70 -3.01 -11.65
C GLU A 101 -25.43 -3.87 -12.69
N GLN A 102 -24.76 -4.27 -13.77
CA GLN A 102 -25.34 -5.19 -14.77
C GLN A 102 -25.68 -6.55 -14.14
N ALA A 103 -24.79 -7.11 -13.33
CA ALA A 103 -25.04 -8.38 -12.65
C ALA A 103 -26.20 -8.29 -11.64
N ARG A 104 -26.32 -7.15 -10.95
CA ARG A 104 -27.43 -6.86 -10.04
C ARG A 104 -28.75 -6.71 -10.77
N ALA A 105 -28.78 -5.98 -11.88
CA ALA A 105 -29.98 -5.83 -12.70
C ALA A 105 -30.50 -7.17 -13.25
N LYS A 106 -29.59 -8.09 -13.63
CA LYS A 106 -29.96 -9.43 -14.14
C LYS A 106 -30.55 -10.33 -13.05
N HIS A 107 -30.04 -10.26 -11.83
CA HIS A 107 -30.44 -11.17 -10.74
C HIS A 107 -30.63 -10.43 -9.42
N PRO A 108 -31.63 -9.54 -9.30
CA PRO A 108 -31.78 -8.68 -8.12
C PRO A 108 -31.97 -9.47 -6.82
N ALA A 109 -32.63 -10.64 -6.88
CA ALA A 109 -32.83 -11.51 -5.71
C ALA A 109 -31.53 -12.05 -5.08
N ARG A 110 -30.39 -12.03 -5.79
CA ARG A 110 -29.08 -12.43 -5.23
C ARG A 110 -28.41 -11.31 -4.42
N TRP A 111 -28.98 -10.11 -4.40
CA TRP A 111 -28.38 -8.92 -3.79
C TRP A 111 -29.24 -8.42 -2.63
N SER A 112 -28.80 -8.67 -1.40
CA SER A 112 -29.46 -8.16 -0.19
C SER A 112 -29.17 -6.69 0.09
N ARG A 113 -28.13 -6.12 -0.54
CA ARG A 113 -27.68 -4.73 -0.41
C ARG A 113 -27.24 -4.18 -1.77
N GLY A 114 -26.75 -2.95 -1.79
CA GLY A 114 -26.11 -2.35 -2.96
C GLY A 114 -24.83 -3.08 -3.41
N ILE A 115 -24.24 -2.62 -4.51
CA ILE A 115 -23.02 -3.19 -5.04
C ILE A 115 -21.81 -2.92 -4.12
N ARG A 116 -20.74 -3.67 -4.34
CA ARG A 116 -19.47 -3.45 -3.64
C ARG A 116 -18.93 -2.05 -3.90
N ASN A 117 -18.48 -1.37 -2.85
CA ASN A 117 -17.80 -0.08 -2.98
C ASN A 117 -16.41 -0.23 -3.65
N TRP A 118 -16.27 0.37 -4.83
CA TRP A 118 -15.05 0.42 -5.63
C TRP A 118 -14.30 1.77 -5.57
N SER A 119 -14.58 2.65 -4.61
CA SER A 119 -13.81 3.88 -4.42
C SER A 119 -12.64 3.72 -3.44
N LEU A 120 -11.62 4.56 -3.61
CA LEU A 120 -10.53 4.76 -2.65
C LEU A 120 -10.51 6.23 -2.21
N PRO A 121 -10.13 6.52 -0.95
CA PRO A 121 -9.90 7.89 -0.54
C PRO A 121 -8.70 8.48 -1.31
N ALA A 122 -8.74 9.80 -1.55
CA ALA A 122 -7.63 10.51 -2.19
C ALA A 122 -6.37 10.47 -1.31
N GLU A 123 -6.56 10.63 0.00
CA GLU A 123 -5.49 10.67 0.98
C GLU A 123 -5.73 9.66 2.09
N VAL A 124 -4.63 9.13 2.63
CA VAL A 124 -4.63 8.24 3.78
C VAL A 124 -3.59 8.72 4.77
N TRP A 125 -3.90 8.55 6.04
CA TRP A 125 -3.06 9.02 7.14
C TRP A 125 -2.66 7.81 7.97
N LEU A 126 -1.37 7.70 8.28
CA LEU A 126 -0.90 6.75 9.28
C LEU A 126 -1.20 7.28 10.68
N ASN A 127 -0.77 8.52 10.93
CA ASN A 127 -1.12 9.32 12.08
C ASN A 127 -1.78 10.61 11.57
N ARG A 128 -3.07 10.80 11.83
CA ARG A 128 -3.80 11.99 11.39
C ARG A 128 -3.53 13.17 12.36
N PRO A 129 -3.34 14.41 11.87
CA PRO A 129 -3.22 15.58 12.74
C PRO A 129 -4.46 15.76 13.64
N ALA A 130 -4.26 16.25 14.87
CA ALA A 130 -5.35 16.38 15.85
C ALA A 130 -6.49 17.29 15.37
N GLU A 131 -6.18 18.34 14.61
CA GLU A 131 -7.13 19.32 14.06
C GLU A 131 -8.14 18.67 13.10
N GLU A 132 -7.74 17.66 12.33
CA GLU A 132 -8.64 16.93 11.42
C GLU A 132 -9.47 15.85 12.12
N ASN A 133 -9.05 15.36 13.29
CA ASN A 133 -9.86 14.42 14.07
C ASN A 133 -11.07 15.11 14.68
N ALA A 134 -10.89 16.32 15.21
CA ALA A 134 -11.99 17.12 15.79
C ALA A 134 -13.08 17.47 14.76
N LEU A 135 -12.70 17.80 13.52
CA LEU A 135 -13.64 18.11 12.43
C LEU A 135 -14.51 16.91 12.00
N ARG A 136 -14.04 15.69 12.23
CA ARG A 136 -14.76 14.47 11.87
C ARG A 136 -15.68 13.96 12.97
N GLU A 137 -15.37 14.25 14.24
CA GLU A 137 -16.24 13.94 15.38
C GLU A 137 -17.40 14.93 15.53
N ALA A 138 -17.24 16.14 14.98
CA ALA A 138 -18.27 17.18 14.95
C ALA A 138 -19.27 17.05 13.78
N ALA A 139 -19.07 16.09 12.86
CA ALA A 139 -19.87 15.89 11.64
C ALA A 139 -20.56 14.51 11.65
#